data_AF-A0A829YHM4-F1
#
_entry.id   AF-A0A829YHM4-F1
#
_cell.length_a   1.000
_cell.length_b   1.000
_cell.length_c   1.000
_cell.angle_alpha   90.00
_cell.angle_beta   90.00
_cell.angle_gamma   90.00
#
_symmetry.space_group_name_H-M   'P 1'
#
loop_
_entity.id
_entity.type
_entity.pdbx_description
1 polymer ?
#
loop_
_entity_poly.entity_id
_entity_poly.type
_entity_poly.pdbx_seq_one_letter_code
_entity_poly.pdbx_strand_id
1 'polypeptide(L)'
;MNTEAEYFHKLYGAKRQRITYQPKDALDYALMIAITGAVLWFSFGATNVLTPIGLALCVFMLFSFPIRHGVGFRKPVILASPQDVLYSLVYKIQNIKPAYLWAMGLLLLENYVIYLTPQWPHHVDWMRKAALYLFYGHLAVITLYRTVILFSHLLKKDLVREILMQSIWKKRLERQPSIVFEIVHAYCTGLLTHLVLVAPWYLVITHANFSLVLLPLTLVAGVVLSVNFAKVINEWFYRDHWVGHNSEFDFVYLHGSHHDAIPSGLIGVAGNGYLEGFLRGTIAFPTPFLNPLIAALYYTIEVKSDIDLHQYIPGVFPKLPRHIFEIAQHSVHHFGRVEPYSFAVNVDQPHLSEDIKKQFRMFPAGLRQAISLDERLDGYQWDNARYRWFMDLVNRYHDTDDHRVHALVDETNAKEPS
;
A
#
# COMPACT_ATOMS: atom_id res chain seq x y z
N MET A 1 25.29 22.37 -5.01
CA MET A 1 23.99 21.99 -4.40
C MET A 1 23.28 21.09 -5.40
N ASN A 2 22.78 19.93 -4.97
CA ASN A 2 22.22 18.92 -5.86
C ASN A 2 20.77 19.31 -6.23
N THR A 3 20.57 19.82 -7.45
CA THR A 3 19.27 20.28 -7.96
C THR A 3 18.20 19.18 -7.98
N GLU A 4 18.62 17.91 -7.99
CA GLU A 4 17.73 16.74 -7.92
C GLU A 4 17.10 16.60 -6.52
N ALA A 5 17.90 16.70 -5.45
CA ALA A 5 17.40 16.62 -4.07
C ALA A 5 16.46 17.78 -3.73
N GLU A 6 16.76 18.98 -4.23
CA GLU A 6 15.88 20.15 -4.07
C GLU A 6 14.50 19.93 -4.71
N TYR A 7 14.42 19.19 -5.82
CA TYR A 7 13.15 18.81 -6.44
C TYR A 7 12.40 17.78 -5.59
N PHE A 8 13.06 16.67 -5.24
CA PHE A 8 12.42 15.55 -4.54
C PHE A 8 12.03 15.87 -3.09
N HIS A 9 12.82 16.68 -2.40
CA HIS A 9 12.62 17.04 -1.00
C HIS A 9 11.97 18.42 -0.81
N LYS A 10 11.35 18.96 -1.86
CA LYS A 10 10.63 20.23 -1.78
C LYS A 10 9.42 20.11 -0.86
N LEU A 11 9.32 21.03 0.10
CA LEU A 11 8.13 21.29 0.91
C LEU A 11 7.85 22.80 0.93
N TYR A 12 6.58 23.16 0.78
CA TYR A 12 6.07 24.52 0.98
C TYR A 12 5.77 24.80 2.46
N GLY A 13 5.36 23.77 3.20
CA GLY A 13 5.05 23.84 4.63
C GLY A 13 6.24 23.45 5.53
N ALA A 14 6.00 23.43 6.84
CA ALA A 14 7.00 23.02 7.81
C ALA A 14 7.30 21.51 7.70
N LYS A 15 8.58 21.15 7.62
CA LYS A 15 9.01 19.74 7.68
C LYS A 15 8.72 19.18 9.07
N ARG A 16 7.85 18.17 9.15
CA ARG A 16 7.52 17.43 10.37
C ARG A 16 7.59 15.94 10.08
N GLN A 17 8.71 15.34 10.45
CA GLN A 17 8.92 13.92 10.22
C GLN A 17 8.04 13.08 11.16
N ARG A 18 7.33 12.10 10.61
CA ARG A 18 6.37 11.25 11.32
C ARG A 18 6.52 9.80 10.84
N ILE A 19 6.32 8.86 11.76
CA ILE A 19 6.30 7.41 11.46
C ILE A 19 5.19 6.66 12.20
N THR A 20 4.70 7.21 13.31
CA THR A 20 3.56 6.65 14.04
C THR A 20 2.55 7.73 14.40
N TYR A 21 1.32 7.31 14.62
CA TYR A 21 0.35 8.11 15.36
C TYR A 21 0.76 8.27 16.83
N GLN A 22 0.19 9.30 17.45
CA GLN A 22 0.36 9.72 18.83
C GLN A 22 -1.04 9.96 19.43
N PRO A 23 -1.19 9.90 20.77
CA PRO A 23 -2.49 10.14 21.40
C PRO A 23 -3.16 11.45 20.95
N LYS A 24 -2.37 12.49 20.73
CA LYS A 24 -2.82 13.83 20.31
C LYS A 24 -3.45 13.89 18.91
N ASP A 25 -3.29 12.84 18.10
CA ASP A 25 -3.85 12.77 16.75
C ASP A 25 -5.26 12.18 16.73
N ALA A 26 -5.86 11.85 17.89
CA ALA A 26 -7.15 11.18 17.99
C ALA A 26 -8.27 11.90 17.21
N LEU A 27 -8.33 13.24 17.30
CA LEU A 27 -9.33 14.03 16.57
C LEU A 27 -9.06 14.04 15.06
N ASP A 28 -7.80 14.17 14.65
CA ASP A 28 -7.45 14.11 13.22
C ASP A 28 -7.73 12.73 12.62
N TYR A 29 -7.42 11.65 13.36
CA TYR A 29 -7.72 10.29 12.95
C TYR A 29 -9.24 10.08 12.81
N ALA A 30 -10.03 10.57 13.76
CA ALA A 30 -11.49 10.49 13.67
C ALA A 30 -12.05 11.24 12.46
N LEU A 31 -11.53 12.44 12.16
CA LEU A 31 -11.88 13.19 10.96
C LEU A 31 -11.48 12.46 9.69
N MET A 32 -10.28 11.90 9.63
CA MET A 32 -9.81 11.08 8.50
C MET A 32 -10.72 9.86 8.27
N ILE A 33 -11.14 9.16 9.33
CA ILE A 33 -12.08 8.05 9.22
C ILE A 33 -13.47 8.50 8.76
N ALA A 34 -13.95 9.66 9.23
CA ALA A 34 -15.22 10.22 8.76
C ALA A 34 -15.17 10.56 7.26
N ILE A 35 -14.08 11.15 6.77
CA ILE A 35 -13.87 11.42 5.35
C ILE A 35 -13.77 10.10 4.58
N THR A 36 -13.09 9.09 5.13
CA THR A 36 -13.01 7.74 4.53
C THR A 36 -14.40 7.13 4.37
N GLY A 37 -15.24 7.21 5.42
CA GLY A 37 -16.64 6.77 5.35
C GLY A 37 -17.46 7.52 4.30
N ALA A 38 -17.24 8.84 4.16
CA ALA A 38 -17.87 9.64 3.12
C ALA A 38 -17.42 9.21 1.71
N VAL A 39 -16.13 8.96 1.49
CA VAL A 39 -15.60 8.44 0.22
C VAL A 39 -16.28 7.13 -0.15
N LEU A 40 -16.40 6.19 0.79
CA LEU A 40 -17.08 4.92 0.56
C LEU A 40 -18.56 5.12 0.19
N TRP A 41 -19.28 5.94 0.97
CA TRP A 41 -20.70 6.23 0.74
C TRP A 41 -20.96 6.87 -0.61
N PHE A 42 -20.20 7.91 -0.96
CA PHE A 42 -20.39 8.64 -2.23
C PHE A 42 -19.87 7.88 -3.44
N SER A 43 -18.88 6.99 -3.27
CA SER A 43 -18.36 6.19 -4.39
C SER A 43 -19.25 5.01 -4.71
N PHE A 44 -19.66 4.24 -3.70
CA PHE A 44 -20.40 2.99 -3.91
C PHE A 44 -21.92 3.17 -3.83
N GLY A 45 -22.41 4.16 -3.08
CA GLY A 45 -23.82 4.39 -2.83
C GLY A 45 -24.37 3.64 -1.62
N ALA A 46 -25.46 4.14 -1.03
CA ALA A 46 -26.05 3.62 0.21
C ALA A 46 -26.53 2.16 0.14
N THR A 47 -26.94 1.71 -1.05
CA THR A 47 -27.50 0.37 -1.27
C THR A 47 -26.46 -0.67 -1.67
N ASN A 48 -25.23 -0.25 -1.99
CA ASN A 48 -24.16 -1.17 -2.36
C ASN A 48 -23.60 -1.85 -1.10
N VAL A 49 -23.43 -3.18 -1.15
CA VAL A 49 -22.93 -4.00 -0.04
C VAL A 49 -21.55 -3.58 0.48
N LEU A 50 -20.72 -2.96 -0.36
CA LEU A 50 -19.39 -2.49 0.04
C LEU A 50 -19.45 -1.31 1.01
N THR A 51 -20.48 -0.49 0.95
CA THR A 51 -20.68 0.67 1.83
C THR A 51 -20.83 0.26 3.31
N PRO A 52 -21.80 -0.58 3.72
CA PRO A 52 -21.92 -0.99 5.11
C PRO A 52 -20.70 -1.79 5.61
N ILE A 53 -20.05 -2.59 4.75
CA ILE A 53 -18.80 -3.28 5.10
C ILE A 53 -17.70 -2.26 5.43
N GLY A 54 -17.49 -1.28 4.54
CA GLY A 54 -16.48 -0.25 4.74
C GLY A 54 -16.77 0.62 5.96
N LEU A 55 -18.04 0.99 6.20
CA LEU A 55 -18.43 1.75 7.40
C LEU A 55 -18.21 0.95 8.70
N ALA A 56 -18.48 -0.36 8.70
CA ALA A 56 -18.18 -1.21 9.85
C ALA A 56 -16.67 -1.26 10.14
N LEU A 57 -15.83 -1.33 9.10
CA LEU A 57 -14.37 -1.25 9.24
C LEU A 57 -13.93 0.11 9.79
N CYS A 58 -14.53 1.22 9.32
CA CYS A 58 -14.29 2.56 9.87
C CYS A 58 -14.61 2.63 11.37
N VAL A 59 -15.74 2.07 11.80
CA VAL A 59 -16.11 2.01 13.22
C VAL A 59 -15.09 1.20 14.02
N PHE A 60 -14.67 0.04 13.52
CA PHE A 60 -13.63 -0.77 14.17
C PHE A 60 -12.29 0.00 14.29
N MET A 61 -11.91 0.79 13.28
CA MET A 61 -10.72 1.66 13.34
C MET A 61 -10.83 2.75 14.41
N LEU A 62 -11.99 3.40 14.53
CA LEU A 62 -12.25 4.39 15.59
C LEU A 62 -12.12 3.79 16.99
N PHE A 63 -12.61 2.57 17.19
CA PHE A 63 -12.44 1.86 18.47
C PHE A 63 -11.00 1.40 18.71
N SER A 64 -10.29 1.03 17.66
CA SER A 64 -8.92 0.52 17.77
C SER A 64 -7.93 1.61 18.14
N PHE A 65 -8.09 2.82 17.61
CA PHE A 65 -7.18 3.94 17.88
C PHE A 65 -6.94 4.23 19.37
N PRO A 66 -7.97 4.47 20.22
CA PRO A 66 -7.77 4.79 21.63
C PRO A 66 -7.16 3.62 22.42
N ILE A 67 -7.44 2.38 22.03
CA ILE A 67 -6.83 1.19 22.66
C ILE A 67 -5.31 1.18 22.41
N ARG A 68 -4.89 1.55 21.20
CA ARG A 68 -3.50 1.42 20.74
C ARG A 68 -2.64 2.64 21.07
N HIS A 69 -3.21 3.84 20.99
CA HIS A 69 -2.48 5.10 21.11
C HIS A 69 -2.90 5.95 22.31
N GLY A 70 -4.04 5.64 22.94
CA GLY A 70 -4.68 6.53 23.90
C GLY A 70 -5.38 7.71 23.22
N VAL A 71 -5.91 8.62 24.04
CA VAL A 71 -6.63 9.81 23.58
C VAL A 71 -5.97 11.06 24.14
N GLY A 72 -5.60 11.97 23.24
CA GLY A 72 -5.16 13.32 23.56
C GLY A 72 -5.89 14.31 22.67
N PHE A 73 -6.28 15.44 23.26
CA PHE A 73 -6.98 16.49 22.52
C PHE A 73 -5.99 17.56 22.08
N ARG A 74 -5.87 17.73 20.76
CA ARG A 74 -5.19 18.86 20.14
C ARG A 74 -6.10 19.42 19.05
N LYS A 75 -5.99 20.72 18.77
CA LYS A 75 -6.59 21.30 17.57
C LYS A 75 -6.16 20.48 16.33
N PRO A 76 -7.11 19.96 15.53
CA PRO A 76 -6.81 19.21 14.32
C PRO A 76 -5.87 19.96 13.37
N VAL A 77 -4.96 19.25 12.72
CA VAL A 77 -3.99 19.82 11.76
C VAL A 77 -4.70 20.62 10.67
N ILE A 78 -5.80 20.09 10.13
CA ILE A 78 -6.60 20.76 9.09
C ILE A 78 -7.14 22.14 9.53
N LEU A 79 -7.38 22.33 10.83
CA LEU A 79 -7.85 23.60 11.39
C LEU A 79 -6.71 24.50 11.88
N ALA A 80 -5.58 23.90 12.27
CA ALA A 80 -4.40 24.62 12.74
C ALA A 80 -3.56 25.16 11.59
N SER A 81 -3.55 24.47 10.45
CA SER A 81 -2.75 24.80 9.26
C SER A 81 -3.53 24.43 7.99
N PRO A 82 -4.66 25.09 7.71
CA PRO A 82 -5.53 24.75 6.56
C PRO A 82 -4.82 24.85 5.21
N GLN A 83 -3.78 25.68 5.09
CA GLN A 83 -2.93 25.76 3.89
C GLN A 83 -2.21 24.44 3.57
N ASP A 84 -1.99 23.55 4.55
CA ASP A 84 -1.33 22.26 4.32
C ASP A 84 -2.17 21.32 3.45
N VAL A 85 -3.51 21.51 3.42
CA VAL A 85 -4.40 20.82 2.47
C VAL A 85 -4.05 21.23 1.03
N LEU A 86 -3.87 22.54 0.80
CA LEU A 86 -3.50 23.07 -0.51
C LEU A 86 -2.09 22.62 -0.89
N TYR A 87 -1.15 22.61 0.05
CA TYR A 87 0.20 22.10 -0.19
C TYR A 87 0.19 20.62 -0.58
N SER A 88 -0.58 19.78 0.13
CA SER A 88 -0.75 18.36 -0.23
C SER A 88 -1.25 18.21 -1.66
N LEU A 89 -2.31 18.94 -2.05
CA LEU A 89 -2.80 18.93 -3.44
C LEU A 89 -1.74 19.37 -4.45
N VAL A 90 -1.00 20.45 -4.17
CA VAL A 90 0.09 20.93 -5.04
C VAL A 90 1.18 19.87 -5.18
N TYR A 91 1.57 19.18 -4.10
CA TYR A 91 2.56 18.11 -4.18
C TYR A 91 2.09 16.97 -5.08
N LYS A 92 0.82 16.55 -4.96
CA LYS A 92 0.25 15.49 -5.82
C LYS A 92 0.21 15.92 -7.29
N ILE A 93 -0.24 17.15 -7.57
CA ILE A 93 -0.26 17.71 -8.94
C ILE A 93 1.15 17.78 -9.54
N GLN A 94 2.14 18.25 -8.78
CA GLN A 94 3.53 18.33 -9.23
C GLN A 94 4.17 16.97 -9.48
N ASN A 95 3.61 15.92 -8.87
CA ASN A 95 4.06 14.55 -9.05
C ASN A 95 3.32 13.82 -10.20
N ILE A 96 2.34 14.44 -10.87
CA ILE A 96 1.63 13.80 -12.00
C ILE A 96 2.59 13.41 -13.11
N LYS A 97 2.49 12.16 -13.58
CA LYS A 97 3.29 11.66 -14.72
C LYS A 97 2.45 11.63 -15.99
N PRO A 98 3.05 11.79 -17.19
CA PRO A 98 2.30 11.83 -18.46
C PRO A 98 1.39 10.62 -18.70
N ALA A 99 1.76 9.43 -18.23
CA ALA A 99 0.96 8.22 -18.41
C ALA A 99 -0.46 8.34 -17.80
N TYR A 100 -0.61 9.06 -16.68
CA TYR A 100 -1.91 9.37 -16.08
C TYR A 100 -2.78 10.21 -17.02
N LEU A 101 -2.21 11.30 -17.57
CA LEU A 101 -2.92 12.18 -18.49
C LEU A 101 -3.33 11.47 -19.79
N TRP A 102 -2.46 10.61 -20.31
CA TRP A 102 -2.77 9.80 -21.49
C TRP A 102 -3.85 8.75 -21.22
N ALA A 103 -3.87 8.10 -20.05
CA ALA A 103 -4.92 7.15 -19.68
C ALA A 103 -6.29 7.85 -19.61
N MET A 104 -6.35 9.01 -18.95
CA MET A 104 -7.56 9.83 -18.91
C MET A 104 -7.98 10.29 -20.32
N GLY A 105 -7.04 10.76 -21.14
CA GLY A 105 -7.31 11.16 -22.52
C GLY A 105 -7.83 10.01 -23.39
N LEU A 106 -7.30 8.80 -23.22
CA LEU A 106 -7.77 7.60 -23.91
C LEU A 106 -9.21 7.24 -23.53
N LEU A 107 -9.54 7.28 -22.23
CA LEU A 107 -10.90 7.05 -21.74
C LEU A 107 -11.89 8.08 -22.32
N LEU A 108 -11.53 9.36 -22.29
CA LEU A 108 -12.35 10.44 -22.85
C LEU A 108 -12.52 10.29 -24.36
N LEU A 109 -11.46 9.94 -25.07
CA LEU A 109 -11.51 9.69 -26.52
C LEU A 109 -12.43 8.50 -26.85
N GLU A 110 -12.34 7.41 -26.11
CA GLU A 110 -13.23 6.26 -26.28
C GLU A 110 -14.70 6.67 -26.10
N ASN A 111 -15.01 7.43 -25.04
CA ASN A 111 -16.37 7.92 -24.80
C ASN A 111 -16.86 8.89 -25.88
N TYR A 112 -15.96 9.74 -26.40
CA TYR A 112 -16.26 10.63 -27.52
C TYR A 112 -16.55 9.87 -28.81
N VAL A 113 -15.77 8.81 -29.12
CA VAL A 113 -16.03 7.95 -30.28
C VAL A 113 -17.37 7.24 -30.13
N ILE A 114 -17.67 6.66 -28.97
CA ILE A 114 -18.98 6.03 -28.69
C ILE A 114 -20.13 7.01 -28.94
N TYR A 115 -19.97 8.26 -28.50
CA TYR A 115 -20.96 9.31 -28.72
C TYR A 115 -21.15 9.64 -30.21
N LEU A 116 -20.07 9.68 -31.00
CA LEU A 116 -20.12 9.97 -32.44
C LEU A 116 -20.57 8.79 -33.30
N THR A 117 -20.42 7.55 -32.82
CA THR A 117 -20.75 6.34 -33.58
C THR A 117 -21.80 5.46 -32.89
N PRO A 118 -22.98 6.00 -32.50
CA PRO A 118 -23.99 5.24 -31.75
C PRO A 118 -24.51 3.99 -32.50
N GLN A 119 -24.37 3.97 -33.83
CA GLN A 119 -24.73 2.85 -34.69
C GLN A 119 -23.73 1.69 -34.69
N TRP A 120 -22.52 1.88 -34.17
CA TRP A 120 -21.54 0.80 -34.05
C TRP A 120 -21.91 -0.15 -32.91
N PRO A 121 -21.55 -1.44 -33.00
CA PRO A 121 -21.87 -2.43 -31.97
C PRO A 121 -20.97 -2.28 -30.74
N HIS A 122 -21.04 -1.14 -30.05
CA HIS A 122 -20.20 -0.84 -28.88
C HIS A 122 -20.48 -1.78 -27.69
N HIS A 123 -21.69 -2.35 -27.59
CA HIS A 123 -22.10 -3.25 -26.50
C HIS A 123 -21.81 -2.69 -25.09
N VAL A 124 -22.06 -1.39 -24.88
CA VAL A 124 -21.74 -0.66 -23.64
C VAL A 124 -22.28 -1.34 -22.38
N ASP A 125 -23.55 -1.79 -22.39
CA ASP A 125 -24.16 -2.45 -21.23
C ASP A 125 -23.48 -3.78 -20.88
N TRP A 126 -23.06 -4.53 -21.90
CA TRP A 126 -22.31 -5.77 -21.69
C TRP A 126 -20.92 -5.48 -21.12
N MET A 127 -20.21 -4.50 -21.68
CA MET A 127 -18.91 -4.05 -21.18
C MET A 127 -18.99 -3.58 -19.73
N ARG A 128 -20.04 -2.84 -19.36
CA ARG A 128 -20.27 -2.41 -17.97
C ARG A 128 -20.49 -3.59 -17.03
N LYS A 129 -21.31 -4.57 -17.42
CA LYS A 129 -21.51 -5.80 -16.63
C LYS A 129 -20.20 -6.57 -16.46
N ALA A 130 -19.44 -6.75 -17.53
CA ALA A 130 -18.13 -7.40 -17.48
C ALA A 130 -17.16 -6.67 -16.55
N ALA A 131 -17.10 -5.33 -16.63
CA ALA A 131 -16.27 -4.50 -15.76
C ALA A 131 -16.64 -4.67 -14.27
N LEU A 132 -17.93 -4.70 -13.95
CA LEU A 132 -18.40 -4.96 -12.59
C LEU A 132 -18.04 -6.37 -12.11
N TYR A 133 -18.17 -7.40 -12.95
CA TYR A 133 -17.72 -8.75 -12.58
C TYR A 133 -16.22 -8.82 -12.32
N LEU A 134 -15.40 -8.13 -13.12
CA LEU A 134 -13.95 -8.05 -12.91
C LEU A 134 -13.62 -7.32 -11.59
N PHE A 135 -14.33 -6.22 -11.31
CA PHE A 135 -14.18 -5.45 -10.08
C PHE A 135 -14.51 -6.28 -8.84
N TYR A 136 -15.67 -6.93 -8.80
CA TYR A 136 -16.06 -7.78 -7.67
C TYR A 136 -15.21 -9.06 -7.59
N GLY A 137 -14.82 -9.63 -8.72
CA GLY A 137 -13.91 -10.78 -8.78
C GLY A 137 -12.54 -10.45 -8.18
N HIS A 138 -11.96 -9.30 -8.53
CA HIS A 138 -10.72 -8.80 -7.93
C HIS A 138 -10.85 -8.65 -6.41
N LEU A 139 -11.91 -7.96 -5.94
CA LEU A 139 -12.15 -7.78 -4.50
C LEU A 139 -12.30 -9.12 -3.78
N ALA A 140 -13.07 -10.06 -4.33
CA ALA A 140 -13.29 -11.37 -3.74
C ALA A 140 -11.99 -12.19 -3.64
N VAL A 141 -11.22 -12.26 -4.73
CA VAL A 141 -9.97 -13.04 -4.78
C VAL A 141 -8.93 -12.49 -3.80
N ILE A 142 -8.71 -11.17 -3.80
CA ILE A 142 -7.74 -10.56 -2.89
C ILE A 142 -8.20 -10.63 -1.44
N THR A 143 -9.50 -10.45 -1.17
CA THR A 143 -10.06 -10.62 0.18
C THR A 143 -9.83 -12.05 0.66
N LEU A 144 -10.16 -13.06 -0.14
CA LEU A 144 -9.94 -14.47 0.20
C LEU A 144 -8.45 -14.74 0.46
N TYR A 145 -7.55 -14.25 -0.40
CA TYR A 145 -6.12 -14.37 -0.21
C TYR A 145 -5.67 -13.79 1.13
N ARG A 146 -6.12 -12.56 1.45
CA ARG A 146 -5.84 -11.89 2.72
C ARG A 146 -6.44 -12.62 3.92
N THR A 147 -7.62 -13.24 3.77
CA THR A 147 -8.24 -14.06 4.82
C THR A 147 -7.42 -15.32 5.12
N VAL A 148 -6.83 -15.97 4.10
CA VAL A 148 -5.92 -17.10 4.32
C VAL A 148 -4.68 -16.66 5.10
N ILE A 149 -4.13 -15.49 4.77
CA ILE A 149 -3.01 -14.88 5.51
C ILE A 149 -3.40 -14.62 6.96
N LEU A 150 -4.61 -14.11 7.23
CA LEU A 150 -5.12 -13.87 8.58
C LEU A 150 -5.11 -15.16 9.39
N PHE A 151 -5.67 -16.25 8.84
CA PHE A 151 -5.66 -17.54 9.53
C PHE A 151 -4.25 -18.05 9.80
N SER A 152 -3.33 -17.92 8.84
CA SER A 152 -1.93 -18.29 9.07
C SER A 152 -1.28 -17.48 10.20
N HIS A 153 -1.55 -16.18 10.30
CA HIS A 153 -1.02 -15.34 11.38
C HIS A 153 -1.63 -15.68 12.73
N LEU A 154 -2.93 -15.98 12.78
CA LEU A 154 -3.60 -16.37 14.03
C LEU A 154 -3.13 -17.74 14.53
N LEU A 155 -2.93 -18.70 13.63
CA LEU A 155 -2.38 -20.02 13.98
C LEU A 155 -0.93 -19.93 14.48
N LYS A 156 -0.15 -18.97 13.95
CA LYS A 156 1.26 -18.73 14.32
C LYS A 156 1.43 -17.49 15.19
N LYS A 157 0.43 -17.12 15.98
CA LYS A 157 0.40 -15.86 16.74
C LYS A 157 1.59 -15.70 17.71
N ASP A 158 2.10 -16.81 18.25
CA ASP A 158 3.21 -16.79 19.21
C ASP A 158 4.53 -16.47 18.49
N LEU A 159 4.77 -17.07 17.31
CA LEU A 159 5.89 -16.72 16.44
C LEU A 159 5.80 -15.26 15.97
N VAL A 160 4.60 -14.81 15.56
CA VAL A 160 4.35 -13.40 15.20
C VAL A 160 4.74 -12.48 16.36
N ARG A 161 4.30 -12.80 17.58
CA ARG A 161 4.64 -12.03 18.79
C ARG A 161 6.13 -12.04 19.06
N GLU A 162 6.77 -13.21 19.01
CA GLU A 162 8.21 -13.38 19.27
C GLU A 162 9.06 -12.50 18.34
N ILE A 163 8.77 -12.51 17.03
CA ILE A 163 9.49 -11.71 16.04
C ILE A 163 9.26 -10.21 16.30
N LEU A 164 8.01 -9.79 16.54
CA LEU A 164 7.71 -8.38 16.78
C LEU A 164 8.31 -7.84 18.09
N MET A 165 8.43 -8.68 19.12
CA MET A 165 9.11 -8.36 20.39
C MET A 165 10.61 -8.11 20.23
N GLN A 166 11.22 -8.53 19.12
CA GLN A 166 12.62 -8.23 18.78
C GLN A 166 12.78 -6.91 18.02
N SER A 167 11.69 -6.18 17.78
CA SER A 167 11.66 -4.95 16.98
C SER A 167 11.16 -3.74 17.79
N ILE A 168 10.96 -2.59 17.13
CA ILE A 168 10.36 -1.39 17.76
C ILE A 168 8.95 -1.63 18.31
N TRP A 169 8.27 -2.69 17.88
CA TRP A 169 6.93 -3.07 18.32
C TRP A 169 6.89 -3.59 19.77
N LYS A 170 8.05 -3.97 20.34
CA LYS A 170 8.18 -4.45 21.72
C LYS A 170 7.40 -3.59 22.73
N LYS A 171 7.65 -2.26 22.74
CA LYS A 171 7.00 -1.34 23.67
C LYS A 171 5.47 -1.32 23.55
N ARG A 172 4.94 -1.52 22.34
CA ARG A 172 3.49 -1.57 22.10
C ARG A 172 2.92 -2.91 22.58
N LEU A 173 3.57 -4.01 22.24
CA LEU A 173 3.15 -5.37 22.60
C LEU A 173 3.29 -5.70 24.09
N GLU A 174 4.14 -4.98 24.82
CA GLU A 174 4.21 -5.03 26.29
C GLU A 174 3.01 -4.33 26.94
N ARG A 175 2.50 -3.24 26.36
CA ARG A 175 1.33 -2.50 26.86
C ARG A 175 0.01 -3.17 26.47
N GLN A 176 -0.04 -3.75 25.28
CA GLN A 176 -1.18 -4.47 24.76
C GLN A 176 -0.77 -5.92 24.47
N PRO A 177 -0.99 -6.84 25.42
CA PRO A 177 -0.44 -8.20 25.30
C PRO A 177 -1.14 -9.05 24.23
N SER A 178 -2.34 -8.67 23.78
CA SER A 178 -3.07 -9.44 22.77
C SER A 178 -2.53 -9.21 21.36
N ILE A 179 -1.63 -10.08 20.92
CA ILE A 179 -1.16 -10.09 19.52
C ILE A 179 -2.30 -10.39 18.53
N VAL A 180 -3.33 -11.12 18.97
CA VAL A 180 -4.53 -11.42 18.17
C VAL A 180 -5.23 -10.13 17.74
N PHE A 181 -5.35 -9.16 18.64
CA PHE A 181 -5.94 -7.86 18.31
C PHE A 181 -5.13 -7.11 17.24
N GLU A 182 -3.79 -7.11 17.35
CA GLU A 182 -2.92 -6.46 16.36
C GLU A 182 -3.00 -7.14 14.98
N ILE A 183 -3.12 -8.47 14.94
CA ILE A 183 -3.33 -9.23 13.71
C ILE A 183 -4.69 -8.87 13.07
N VAL A 184 -5.77 -8.85 13.85
CA VAL A 184 -7.11 -8.46 13.36
C VAL A 184 -7.13 -7.00 12.92
N HIS A 185 -6.45 -6.12 13.65
CA HIS A 185 -6.28 -4.72 13.26
C HIS A 185 -5.62 -4.60 11.89
N ALA A 186 -4.50 -5.29 11.66
CA ALA A 186 -3.81 -5.29 10.37
C ALA A 186 -4.70 -5.79 9.22
N TYR A 187 -5.49 -6.84 9.45
CA TYR A 187 -6.46 -7.34 8.47
C TYR A 187 -7.53 -6.29 8.13
N CYS A 188 -8.13 -5.65 9.13
CA CYS A 188 -9.14 -4.62 8.93
C CYS A 188 -8.56 -3.37 8.25
N THR A 189 -7.33 -2.97 8.60
CA THR A 189 -6.59 -1.90 7.91
C THR A 189 -6.45 -2.23 6.42
N GLY A 190 -5.91 -3.40 6.07
CA GLY A 190 -5.75 -3.79 4.66
C GLY A 190 -7.07 -3.88 3.90
N LEU A 191 -8.14 -4.40 4.51
CA LEU A 191 -9.46 -4.41 3.87
C LEU A 191 -10.00 -3.01 3.61
N LEU A 192 -9.93 -2.12 4.61
CA LEU A 192 -10.44 -0.75 4.46
C LEU A 192 -9.64 0.02 3.41
N THR A 193 -8.30 -0.04 3.48
CA THR A 193 -7.44 0.58 2.45
C THR A 193 -7.77 0.04 1.07
N HIS A 194 -8.00 -1.27 0.93
CA HIS A 194 -8.29 -1.88 -0.37
C HIS A 194 -9.63 -1.41 -0.95
N LEU A 195 -10.70 -1.33 -0.15
CA LEU A 195 -11.98 -0.79 -0.58
C LEU A 195 -11.86 0.66 -1.05
N VAL A 196 -11.11 1.48 -0.32
CA VAL A 196 -10.92 2.90 -0.62
C VAL A 196 -10.03 3.09 -1.86
N LEU A 197 -8.98 2.28 -2.02
CA LEU A 197 -8.09 2.30 -3.20
C LEU A 197 -8.86 2.07 -4.51
N VAL A 198 -9.80 1.13 -4.53
CA VAL A 198 -10.53 0.78 -5.77
C VAL A 198 -11.78 1.64 -6.03
N ALA A 199 -12.13 2.54 -5.11
CA ALA A 199 -13.28 3.42 -5.28
C ALA A 199 -13.22 4.30 -6.56
N PRO A 200 -12.07 4.90 -6.96
CA PRO A 200 -11.97 5.60 -8.24
C PRO A 200 -12.24 4.68 -9.44
N TRP A 201 -11.78 3.42 -9.40
CA TRP A 201 -12.03 2.45 -10.46
C TRP A 201 -13.51 2.11 -10.56
N TYR A 202 -14.18 1.91 -9.42
CA TYR A 202 -15.63 1.71 -9.38
C TYR A 202 -16.41 2.88 -9.99
N LEU A 203 -16.02 4.12 -9.67
CA LEU A 203 -16.63 5.32 -10.25
C LEU A 203 -16.46 5.35 -11.78
N VAL A 204 -15.25 5.06 -12.28
CA VAL A 204 -14.99 5.02 -13.72
C VAL A 204 -15.84 3.95 -14.40
N ILE A 205 -15.88 2.72 -13.90
CA ILE A 205 -16.62 1.63 -14.58
C ILE A 205 -18.15 1.80 -14.52
N THR A 206 -18.66 2.60 -13.59
CA THR A 206 -20.10 2.87 -13.46
C THR A 206 -20.55 4.09 -14.26
N HIS A 207 -19.67 5.08 -14.48
CA HIS A 207 -20.03 6.34 -15.11
C HIS A 207 -19.46 6.53 -16.53
N ALA A 208 -18.38 5.84 -16.87
CA ALA A 208 -17.83 5.85 -18.23
C ALA A 208 -18.38 4.69 -19.07
N ASN A 209 -18.38 4.88 -20.38
CA ASN A 209 -18.70 3.83 -21.34
C ASN A 209 -17.41 3.22 -21.90
N PHE A 210 -17.46 1.91 -22.13
CA PHE A 210 -16.40 1.14 -22.77
C PHE A 210 -16.99 0.42 -23.98
N SER A 211 -16.20 0.29 -25.04
CA SER A 211 -16.61 -0.23 -26.33
C SER A 211 -15.97 -1.58 -26.61
N LEU A 212 -16.79 -2.58 -26.95
CA LEU A 212 -16.31 -3.88 -27.41
C LEU A 212 -15.50 -3.77 -28.71
N VAL A 213 -15.93 -2.90 -29.64
CA VAL A 213 -15.26 -2.69 -30.94
C VAL A 213 -13.88 -2.05 -30.76
N LEU A 214 -13.73 -1.16 -29.78
CA LEU A 214 -12.46 -0.47 -29.51
C LEU A 214 -11.56 -1.26 -28.57
N LEU A 215 -12.05 -2.38 -28.03
CA LEU A 215 -11.34 -3.18 -27.03
C LEU A 215 -9.91 -3.55 -27.45
N PRO A 216 -9.63 -4.07 -28.67
CA PRO A 216 -8.26 -4.42 -29.04
C PRO A 216 -7.30 -3.23 -28.98
N LEU A 217 -7.76 -2.05 -29.41
CA LEU A 217 -6.97 -0.82 -29.38
C LEU A 217 -6.72 -0.35 -27.94
N THR A 218 -7.76 -0.33 -27.10
CA THR A 218 -7.65 0.15 -25.72
C THR A 218 -6.85 -0.81 -24.84
N LEU A 219 -6.86 -2.12 -25.13
CA LEU A 219 -5.96 -3.10 -24.49
C LEU A 219 -4.49 -2.81 -24.82
N VAL A 220 -4.15 -2.66 -26.10
CA VAL A 220 -2.76 -2.38 -26.53
C VAL A 220 -2.28 -1.05 -25.95
N ALA A 221 -3.09 0.00 -26.06
CA ALA A 221 -2.77 1.29 -25.48
C ALA A 221 -2.60 1.22 -23.95
N GLY A 222 -3.46 0.47 -23.26
CA GLY A 222 -3.36 0.24 -21.81
C GLY A 222 -2.06 -0.44 -21.41
N VAL A 223 -1.63 -1.48 -22.12
CA VAL A 223 -0.33 -2.15 -21.87
C VAL A 223 0.84 -1.18 -22.08
N VAL A 224 0.83 -0.43 -23.19
CA VAL A 224 1.89 0.56 -23.48
C VAL A 224 1.97 1.62 -22.39
N LEU A 225 0.83 2.14 -21.94
CA LEU A 225 0.77 3.14 -20.87
C LEU A 225 1.28 2.59 -19.54
N SER A 226 0.88 1.37 -19.16
CA SER A 226 1.35 0.73 -17.93
C SER A 226 2.85 0.46 -17.97
N VAL A 227 3.40 -0.02 -19.09
CA VAL A 227 4.85 -0.22 -19.27
C VAL A 227 5.60 1.11 -19.17
N ASN A 228 5.07 2.19 -19.75
CA ASN A 228 5.68 3.51 -19.65
C ASN A 228 5.60 4.08 -18.23
N PHE A 229 4.51 3.86 -17.52
CA PHE A 229 4.38 4.27 -16.12
C PHE A 229 5.36 3.50 -15.23
N ALA A 230 5.53 2.19 -15.44
CA ALA A 230 6.48 1.37 -14.70
C ALA A 230 7.94 1.85 -14.80
N LYS A 231 8.31 2.62 -15.83
CA LYS A 231 9.65 3.22 -15.95
C LYS A 231 9.88 4.38 -14.98
N VAL A 232 8.82 5.07 -14.55
CA VAL A 232 8.88 6.28 -13.72
C VAL A 232 8.23 6.11 -12.34
N ILE A 233 7.63 4.94 -12.09
CA ILE A 233 6.86 4.69 -10.86
C ILE A 233 7.74 4.75 -9.60
N ASN A 234 9.03 4.38 -9.66
CA ASN A 234 9.92 4.46 -8.49
C ASN A 234 10.17 5.91 -8.05
N GLU A 235 10.47 6.80 -9.00
CA GLU A 235 10.67 8.23 -8.71
C GLU A 235 9.37 8.87 -8.22
N TRP A 236 8.25 8.53 -8.86
CA TRP A 236 6.94 8.96 -8.45
C TRP A 236 6.64 8.55 -7.00
N PHE A 237 6.84 7.27 -6.68
CA PHE A 237 6.58 6.68 -5.37
C PHE A 237 7.49 7.27 -4.31
N TYR A 238 8.80 7.38 -4.57
CA TYR A 238 9.76 8.00 -3.66
C TYR A 238 9.32 9.42 -3.26
N ARG A 239 8.96 10.26 -4.25
CA ARG A 239 8.50 11.62 -3.97
C ARG A 239 7.25 11.63 -3.11
N ASP A 240 6.26 10.81 -3.46
CA ASP A 240 4.97 10.76 -2.75
C ASP A 240 5.14 10.28 -1.31
N HIS A 241 5.93 9.22 -1.14
CA HIS A 241 6.21 8.58 0.13
C HIS A 241 7.08 9.46 1.04
N TRP A 242 8.08 10.16 0.48
CA TRP A 242 8.87 11.14 1.23
C TRP A 242 7.97 12.27 1.77
N VAL A 243 7.02 12.79 0.99
CA VAL A 243 6.03 13.77 1.48
C VAL A 243 5.17 13.17 2.58
N GLY A 244 4.68 11.94 2.38
CA GLY A 244 3.86 11.20 3.35
C GLY A 244 4.51 11.07 4.73
N HIS A 245 5.84 11.06 4.81
CA HIS A 245 6.58 11.01 6.06
C HIS A 245 7.10 12.36 6.58
N ASN A 246 7.18 13.40 5.74
CA ASN A 246 7.81 14.68 6.09
C ASN A 246 6.82 15.86 6.18
N SER A 247 5.55 15.65 5.85
CA SER A 247 4.43 16.58 6.07
C SER A 247 3.49 16.01 7.14
N GLU A 248 3.18 16.79 8.18
CA GLU A 248 2.29 16.31 9.26
C GLU A 248 0.87 16.03 8.73
N PHE A 249 0.36 16.86 7.81
CA PHE A 249 -0.94 16.65 7.20
C PHE A 249 -0.97 15.38 6.35
N ASP A 250 -0.02 15.22 5.43
CA ASP A 250 0.04 14.03 4.56
C ASP A 250 0.24 12.76 5.41
N PHE A 251 1.05 12.80 6.46
CA PHE A 251 1.16 11.66 7.37
C PHE A 251 -0.18 11.37 8.06
N VAL A 252 -0.77 12.35 8.74
CA VAL A 252 -1.92 12.08 9.61
C VAL A 252 -3.18 11.68 8.83
N TYR A 253 -3.43 12.31 7.68
CA TYR A 253 -4.65 12.11 6.89
C TYR A 253 -4.51 11.12 5.74
N LEU A 254 -3.31 10.98 5.15
CA LEU A 254 -3.12 10.17 3.96
C LEU A 254 -2.36 8.88 4.28
N HIS A 255 -1.14 9.00 4.83
CA HIS A 255 -0.16 7.91 4.82
C HIS A 255 -0.11 7.07 6.11
N GLY A 256 -0.32 7.70 7.27
CA GLY A 256 0.00 7.13 8.59
C GLY A 256 -0.77 5.88 8.95
N SER A 257 -1.97 5.66 8.40
CA SER A 257 -2.77 4.44 8.60
C SER A 257 -2.06 3.18 8.08
N HIS A 258 -1.20 3.31 7.06
CA HIS A 258 -0.32 2.25 6.57
C HIS A 258 0.68 1.79 7.64
N HIS A 259 1.28 2.74 8.35
CA HIS A 259 2.25 2.47 9.44
C HIS A 259 1.57 2.15 10.78
N ASP A 260 0.25 2.24 10.82
CA ASP A 260 -0.45 2.03 12.06
C ASP A 260 -0.53 0.54 12.40
N ALA A 261 -0.54 -0.37 11.43
CA ALA A 261 -0.68 -1.81 11.66
C ALA A 261 0.67 -2.57 11.68
N ILE A 262 0.68 -3.80 12.22
CA ILE A 262 1.89 -4.63 12.25
C ILE A 262 2.41 -4.91 10.82
N PRO A 263 3.74 -4.96 10.61
CA PRO A 263 4.35 -5.10 9.28
C PRO A 263 4.18 -6.53 8.74
N SER A 264 3.01 -6.80 8.18
CA SER A 264 2.59 -8.10 7.64
C SER A 264 1.81 -7.90 6.36
N GLY A 265 1.72 -8.93 5.52
CA GLY A 265 1.00 -8.88 4.25
C GLY A 265 -0.49 -8.56 4.40
N LEU A 266 -1.05 -8.65 5.62
CA LEU A 266 -2.41 -8.24 5.93
C LEU A 266 -2.68 -6.76 5.60
N ILE A 267 -1.67 -5.89 5.70
CA ILE A 267 -1.81 -4.45 5.46
C ILE A 267 -1.61 -4.07 4.00
N GLY A 268 -1.02 -4.97 3.19
CA GLY A 268 -0.55 -4.65 1.84
C GLY A 268 -1.67 -4.22 0.90
N VAL A 269 -1.57 -2.99 0.40
CA VAL A 269 -2.45 -2.31 -0.57
C VAL A 269 -1.67 -1.17 -1.26
N ALA A 270 -0.59 -1.52 -1.96
CA ALA A 270 0.34 -0.60 -2.65
C ALA A 270 0.95 0.50 -1.75
N GLY A 271 1.30 0.16 -0.51
CA GLY A 271 1.92 1.08 0.46
C GLY A 271 1.05 2.30 0.82
N ASN A 272 -0.28 2.19 0.69
CA ASN A 272 -1.21 3.30 0.89
C ASN A 272 -1.79 3.31 2.31
N GLY A 273 -1.99 4.50 2.86
CA GLY A 273 -3.05 4.70 3.86
C GLY A 273 -4.44 4.88 3.22
N TYR A 274 -5.49 4.98 4.04
CA TYR A 274 -6.89 4.97 3.57
C TYR A 274 -7.17 6.02 2.48
N LEU A 275 -7.10 7.30 2.81
CA LEU A 275 -7.38 8.38 1.85
C LEU A 275 -6.28 8.55 0.80
N GLU A 276 -5.05 8.10 1.10
CA GLU A 276 -3.94 8.11 0.15
C GLU A 276 -4.26 7.24 -1.07
N GLY A 277 -4.80 6.03 -0.87
CA GLY A 277 -5.18 5.14 -1.98
C GLY A 277 -6.21 5.78 -2.90
N PHE A 278 -7.24 6.44 -2.34
CA PHE A 278 -8.23 7.16 -3.13
C PHE A 278 -7.62 8.33 -3.92
N LEU A 279 -6.80 9.16 -3.28
CA LEU A 279 -6.15 10.29 -3.92
C LEU A 279 -5.20 9.84 -5.04
N ARG A 280 -4.36 8.84 -4.77
CA ARG A 280 -3.45 8.25 -5.76
C ARG A 280 -4.21 7.71 -6.96
N GLY A 281 -5.32 6.98 -6.74
CA GLY A 281 -6.18 6.51 -7.83
C GLY A 281 -6.92 7.62 -8.57
N THR A 282 -7.22 8.75 -7.92
CA THR A 282 -7.97 9.84 -8.55
C THR A 282 -7.08 10.77 -9.37
N ILE A 283 -5.84 11.04 -8.93
CA ILE A 283 -5.00 12.10 -9.53
C ILE A 283 -3.56 11.69 -9.87
N ALA A 284 -3.14 10.42 -9.71
CA ALA A 284 -1.74 10.04 -9.95
C ALA A 284 -1.54 8.73 -10.70
N PHE A 285 -2.31 7.69 -10.39
CA PHE A 285 -2.20 6.38 -11.02
C PHE A 285 -3.09 6.30 -12.26
N PRO A 286 -2.58 5.77 -13.40
CA PRO A 286 -3.38 5.62 -14.61
C PRO A 286 -4.42 4.50 -14.50
N THR A 287 -4.19 3.50 -13.64
CA THR A 287 -4.93 2.23 -13.58
C THR A 287 -6.46 2.36 -13.61
N PRO A 288 -7.12 3.22 -12.81
CA PRO A 288 -8.58 3.30 -12.83
C PRO A 288 -9.18 3.78 -14.16
N PHE A 289 -8.40 4.47 -15.00
CA PHE A 289 -8.84 5.01 -16.29
C PHE A 289 -8.52 4.08 -17.47
N LEU A 290 -7.82 2.97 -17.24
CA LEU A 290 -7.53 1.99 -18.27
C LEU A 290 -8.79 1.15 -18.56
N ASN A 291 -8.75 0.42 -19.68
CA ASN A 291 -9.79 -0.56 -19.99
C ASN A 291 -9.99 -1.54 -18.81
N PRO A 292 -11.23 -1.97 -18.48
CA PRO A 292 -11.52 -2.76 -17.29
C PRO A 292 -10.71 -4.05 -17.16
N LEU A 293 -10.34 -4.71 -18.27
CA LEU A 293 -9.48 -5.90 -18.24
C LEU A 293 -8.07 -5.58 -17.77
N ILE A 294 -7.49 -4.50 -18.29
CA ILE A 294 -6.15 -4.03 -17.91
C ILE A 294 -6.18 -3.52 -16.47
N ALA A 295 -7.17 -2.70 -16.10
CA ALA A 295 -7.32 -2.20 -14.74
C ALA A 295 -7.42 -3.36 -13.73
N ALA A 296 -8.26 -4.36 -13.98
CA ALA A 296 -8.41 -5.53 -13.11
C ALA A 296 -7.11 -6.32 -12.96
N LEU A 297 -6.40 -6.56 -14.07
CA LEU A 297 -5.12 -7.27 -14.05
C LEU A 297 -4.08 -6.51 -13.23
N TYR A 298 -3.92 -5.21 -13.49
CA TYR A 298 -2.90 -4.39 -12.81
C TYR A 298 -3.22 -4.19 -11.33
N TYR A 299 -4.47 -3.88 -10.95
CA TYR A 299 -4.84 -3.82 -9.54
C TYR A 299 -4.60 -5.15 -8.83
N THR A 300 -4.90 -6.28 -9.48
CA THR A 300 -4.67 -7.61 -8.89
C THR A 300 -3.18 -7.87 -8.67
N ILE A 301 -2.35 -7.63 -9.68
CA ILE A 301 -0.90 -7.82 -9.59
C ILE A 301 -0.30 -6.88 -8.53
N GLU A 302 -0.66 -5.60 -8.57
CA GLU A 302 -0.15 -4.58 -7.67
C GLU A 302 -0.50 -4.89 -6.21
N VAL A 303 -1.78 -5.10 -5.91
CA VAL A 303 -2.21 -5.38 -4.53
C VAL A 303 -1.67 -6.71 -4.04
N LYS A 304 -1.66 -7.77 -4.87
CA LYS A 304 -1.07 -9.06 -4.47
C LYS A 304 0.44 -8.95 -4.22
N SER A 305 1.18 -8.31 -5.13
CA SER A 305 2.62 -8.15 -4.99
C SER A 305 2.95 -7.33 -3.75
N ASP A 306 2.15 -6.30 -3.46
CA ASP A 306 2.30 -5.50 -2.25
C ASP A 306 2.00 -6.30 -0.97
N ILE A 307 0.95 -7.14 -0.95
CA ILE A 307 0.68 -8.08 0.15
C ILE A 307 1.89 -8.98 0.39
N ASP A 308 2.44 -9.57 -0.66
CA ASP A 308 3.56 -10.50 -0.54
C ASP A 308 4.81 -9.78 -0.05
N LEU A 309 5.15 -8.64 -0.67
CA LEU A 309 6.29 -7.83 -0.28
C LEU A 309 6.13 -7.22 1.11
N HIS A 310 4.91 -7.00 1.60
CA HIS A 310 4.67 -6.53 2.96
C HIS A 310 4.74 -7.61 4.05
N GLN A 311 5.06 -8.86 3.71
CA GLN A 311 5.19 -9.94 4.67
C GLN A 311 6.57 -9.95 5.35
N TYR A 312 6.74 -9.15 6.40
CA TYR A 312 7.99 -9.02 7.17
C TYR A 312 8.05 -9.83 8.45
N ILE A 313 7.18 -10.82 8.58
CA ILE A 313 7.23 -11.81 9.66
C ILE A 313 7.69 -13.12 9.03
N PRO A 314 9.00 -13.43 9.05
CA PRO A 314 9.52 -14.64 8.44
C PRO A 314 8.86 -15.89 9.03
N GLY A 315 8.67 -16.92 8.18
CA GLY A 315 8.07 -18.19 8.60
C GLY A 315 6.54 -18.21 8.63
N VAL A 316 5.87 -17.07 8.42
CA VAL A 316 4.41 -16.95 8.32
C VAL A 316 4.00 -16.68 6.87
N PHE A 317 2.91 -17.29 6.41
CA PHE A 317 2.40 -17.10 5.04
C PHE A 317 1.94 -15.65 4.82
N PRO A 318 2.19 -15.03 3.64
CA PRO A 318 2.81 -15.61 2.45
C PRO A 318 4.34 -15.71 2.54
N LYS A 319 4.90 -16.92 2.38
CA LYS A 319 6.34 -17.13 2.44
C LYS A 319 6.97 -16.73 1.10
N LEU A 320 7.59 -15.55 1.06
CA LEU A 320 8.42 -15.15 -0.07
C LEU A 320 9.72 -15.95 -0.11
N PRO A 321 10.26 -16.31 -1.29
CA PRO A 321 11.58 -16.92 -1.37
C PRO A 321 12.66 -16.05 -0.70
N ARG A 322 13.65 -16.67 -0.04
CA ARG A 322 14.73 -15.96 0.68
C ARG A 322 15.40 -14.86 -0.14
N HIS A 323 15.70 -15.13 -1.40
CA HIS A 323 16.35 -14.17 -2.29
C HIS A 323 15.54 -12.87 -2.49
N ILE A 324 14.23 -12.88 -2.25
CA ILE A 324 13.43 -11.64 -2.30
C ILE A 324 13.80 -10.71 -1.14
N PHE A 325 14.02 -11.24 0.05
CA PHE A 325 14.50 -10.46 1.20
C PHE A 325 15.94 -9.97 1.01
N GLU A 326 16.73 -10.66 0.20
CA GLU A 326 18.09 -10.23 -0.15
C GLU A 326 18.10 -9.01 -1.07
N ILE A 327 17.05 -8.83 -1.88
CA ILE A 327 17.00 -7.78 -2.92
C ILE A 327 15.99 -6.68 -2.66
N ALA A 328 15.14 -6.77 -1.63
CA ALA A 328 14.12 -5.78 -1.32
C ALA A 328 14.19 -5.37 0.16
N GLN A 329 14.33 -4.06 0.40
CA GLN A 329 14.41 -3.51 1.76
C GLN A 329 13.28 -2.52 2.09
N HIS A 330 12.31 -2.30 1.19
CA HIS A 330 11.35 -1.20 1.28
C HIS A 330 10.79 -1.07 2.68
N SER A 331 10.12 -2.11 3.16
CA SER A 331 9.41 -1.99 4.43
C SER A 331 10.19 -2.45 5.65
N VAL A 332 11.52 -2.51 5.56
CA VAL A 332 12.42 -2.36 6.73
C VAL A 332 12.17 -1.01 7.43
N HIS A 333 11.64 0.00 6.71
CA HIS A 333 11.19 1.26 7.30
C HIS A 333 10.08 1.06 8.37
N HIS A 334 9.22 0.04 8.25
CA HIS A 334 8.14 -0.21 9.22
C HIS A 334 8.66 -0.64 10.59
N PHE A 335 9.97 -0.91 10.70
CA PHE A 335 10.67 -1.09 11.96
C PHE A 335 11.28 0.20 12.52
N GLY A 336 10.74 1.38 12.17
CA GLY A 336 10.96 2.63 12.90
C GLY A 336 12.02 3.55 12.33
N ARG A 337 12.23 3.57 11.01
CA ARG A 337 12.96 4.63 10.28
C ARG A 337 12.09 5.00 9.11
N VAL A 338 12.17 6.23 8.65
CA VAL A 338 11.38 6.66 7.51
C VAL A 338 12.02 6.22 6.19
N GLU A 339 13.34 6.00 6.17
CA GLU A 339 14.05 5.46 5.03
C GLU A 339 14.03 3.91 5.02
N PRO A 340 14.00 3.27 3.84
CA PRO A 340 14.00 3.89 2.50
C PRO A 340 12.61 4.37 2.05
N TYR A 341 12.59 5.40 1.21
CA TYR A 341 11.38 5.96 0.60
C TYR A 341 11.05 5.35 -0.76
N SER A 342 12.03 4.85 -1.52
CA SER A 342 11.75 4.17 -2.80
C SER A 342 11.22 2.75 -2.61
N PHE A 343 10.95 2.02 -3.70
CA PHE A 343 10.70 0.57 -3.61
C PHE A 343 11.90 -0.23 -3.08
N ALA A 344 13.08 0.40 -2.95
CA ALA A 344 14.27 -0.15 -2.30
C ALA A 344 14.63 -1.57 -2.76
N VAL A 345 14.57 -1.76 -4.08
CA VAL A 345 14.99 -2.98 -4.76
C VAL A 345 16.41 -2.81 -5.29
N ASN A 346 17.23 -3.86 -5.14
CA ASN A 346 18.60 -3.94 -5.65
C ASN A 346 18.91 -5.33 -6.21
N VAL A 347 18.73 -5.50 -7.52
CA VAL A 347 18.97 -6.76 -8.25
C VAL A 347 20.42 -6.88 -8.75
N ASP A 348 21.20 -5.80 -8.74
CA ASP A 348 22.55 -5.77 -9.30
C ASP A 348 23.63 -6.13 -8.25
N GLN A 349 23.25 -6.82 -7.18
CA GLN A 349 24.19 -7.22 -6.13
C GLN A 349 25.16 -8.31 -6.63
N PRO A 350 26.47 -8.23 -6.28
CA PRO A 350 27.49 -9.13 -6.82
C PRO A 350 27.26 -10.61 -6.52
N HIS A 351 26.61 -10.93 -5.40
CA HIS A 351 26.41 -12.29 -4.91
C HIS A 351 25.13 -12.96 -5.43
N LEU A 352 24.25 -12.25 -6.15
CA LEU A 352 23.02 -12.81 -6.67
C LEU A 352 23.29 -13.74 -7.87
N SER A 353 22.59 -14.85 -7.92
CA SER A 353 22.69 -15.80 -9.05
C SER A 353 22.17 -15.19 -10.35
N GLU A 354 22.72 -15.66 -11.48
CA GLU A 354 22.28 -15.22 -12.80
C GLU A 354 20.80 -15.57 -13.10
N ASP A 355 20.29 -16.63 -12.48
CA ASP A 355 18.87 -17.01 -12.61
C ASP A 355 17.95 -15.96 -12.00
N ILE A 356 18.29 -15.45 -10.80
CA ILE A 356 17.54 -14.36 -10.16
C ILE A 356 17.62 -13.12 -11.06
N LYS A 357 18.82 -12.70 -11.47
CA LYS A 357 18.97 -11.53 -12.35
C LYS A 357 18.14 -11.68 -13.63
N LYS A 358 18.09 -12.87 -14.22
CA LYS A 358 17.29 -13.18 -15.41
C LYS A 358 15.80 -13.05 -15.17
N GLN A 359 15.26 -13.50 -14.03
CA GLN A 359 13.85 -13.33 -13.67
C GLN A 359 13.44 -11.86 -13.67
N PHE A 360 14.33 -10.98 -13.20
CA PHE A 360 14.04 -9.56 -13.10
C PHE A 360 14.30 -8.76 -14.38
N ARG A 361 14.91 -9.33 -15.44
CA ARG A 361 15.25 -8.60 -16.68
C ARG A 361 14.07 -7.92 -17.38
N MET A 362 12.85 -8.43 -17.17
CA MET A 362 11.63 -7.85 -17.74
C MET A 362 11.21 -6.54 -17.03
N PHE A 363 11.73 -6.25 -15.84
CA PHE A 363 11.45 -5.00 -15.14
C PHE A 363 12.34 -3.86 -15.66
N PRO A 364 11.78 -2.64 -15.76
CA PRO A 364 12.55 -1.43 -16.05
C PRO A 364 13.76 -1.27 -15.13
N ALA A 365 14.87 -0.72 -15.66
CA ALA A 365 16.10 -0.53 -14.89
C ALA A 365 15.89 0.26 -13.59
N GLY A 366 15.06 1.31 -13.63
CA GLY A 366 14.72 2.11 -12.44
C GLY A 366 13.96 1.35 -11.34
N LEU A 367 13.34 0.21 -11.66
CA LEU A 367 12.75 -0.69 -10.67
C LEU A 367 13.73 -1.76 -10.18
N ARG A 368 14.64 -2.23 -11.05
CA ARG A 368 15.67 -3.23 -10.68
C ARG A 368 16.72 -2.67 -9.71
N GLN A 369 16.99 -1.37 -9.78
CA GLN A 369 17.93 -0.64 -8.92
C GLN A 369 17.25 0.55 -8.24
N ALA A 370 16.03 0.34 -7.76
CA ALA A 370 15.20 1.36 -7.14
C ALA A 370 15.87 2.07 -5.96
N ILE A 371 16.72 1.36 -5.20
CA ILE A 371 17.44 1.92 -4.05
C ILE A 371 18.39 3.06 -4.43
N SER A 372 18.90 3.08 -5.67
CA SER A 372 19.86 4.10 -6.09
C SER A 372 19.35 5.54 -5.87
N LEU A 373 18.03 5.72 -5.86
CA LEU A 373 17.42 7.01 -5.56
C LEU A 373 17.62 7.41 -4.08
N ASP A 374 17.38 6.51 -3.12
CA ASP A 374 17.65 6.76 -1.70
C ASP A 374 19.14 6.97 -1.42
N GLU A 375 20.02 6.20 -2.08
CA GLU A 375 21.47 6.35 -1.92
C GLU A 375 21.96 7.72 -2.42
N ARG A 376 21.46 8.19 -3.56
CA ARG A 376 21.83 9.50 -4.13
C ARG A 376 21.24 10.68 -3.37
N LEU A 377 19.99 10.57 -2.91
CA LEU A 377 19.24 11.70 -2.37
C LEU A 377 19.35 11.83 -0.84
N ASP A 378 19.37 10.72 -0.12
CA ASP A 378 19.40 10.69 1.35
C ASP A 378 20.68 10.06 1.92
N GLY A 379 21.59 9.57 1.07
CA GLY A 379 22.80 8.89 1.52
C GLY A 379 22.51 7.55 2.20
N TYR A 380 21.38 6.92 1.87
CA TYR A 380 21.03 5.60 2.38
C TYR A 380 22.13 4.58 2.07
N GLN A 381 22.35 3.62 2.97
CA GLN A 381 23.30 2.54 2.77
C GLN A 381 22.56 1.20 2.72
N TRP A 382 22.73 0.46 1.64
CA TRP A 382 22.13 -0.87 1.47
C TRP A 382 22.48 -1.83 2.61
N ASP A 383 23.77 -1.99 2.91
CA ASP A 383 24.22 -2.78 4.07
C ASP A 383 24.25 -1.93 5.34
N ASN A 384 23.09 -1.78 5.98
CA ASN A 384 22.97 -1.10 7.26
C ASN A 384 22.63 -2.07 8.41
N ALA A 385 22.85 -1.62 9.65
CA ALA A 385 22.64 -2.44 10.84
C ALA A 385 21.22 -3.02 10.94
N ARG A 386 20.21 -2.33 10.44
CA ARG A 386 18.82 -2.80 10.49
C ARG A 386 18.55 -3.87 9.46
N TYR A 387 19.05 -3.70 8.25
CA TYR A 387 18.98 -4.75 7.23
C TYR A 387 19.63 -6.04 7.73
N ARG A 388 20.84 -5.96 8.31
CA ARG A 388 21.52 -7.13 8.90
C ARG A 388 20.71 -7.78 10.01
N TRP A 389 20.10 -6.99 10.89
CA TRP A 389 19.19 -7.50 11.92
C TRP A 389 17.97 -8.21 11.31
N PHE A 390 17.36 -7.64 10.26
CA PHE A 390 16.21 -8.27 9.61
C PHE A 390 16.61 -9.59 8.93
N MET A 391 17.76 -9.63 8.24
CA MET A 391 18.28 -10.85 7.64
C MET A 391 18.62 -11.92 8.68
N ASP A 392 19.08 -11.55 9.88
CA ASP A 392 19.24 -12.48 10.99
C ASP A 392 17.90 -13.13 11.40
N LEU A 393 16.80 -12.36 11.44
CA LEU A 393 15.46 -12.92 11.67
C LEU A 393 15.04 -13.86 10.53
N VAL A 394 15.28 -13.50 9.27
CA VAL A 394 15.00 -14.37 8.11
C VAL A 394 15.78 -15.68 8.22
N ASN A 395 17.06 -15.62 8.57
CA ASN A 395 17.88 -16.82 8.73
C ASN A 395 17.38 -17.74 9.85
N ARG A 396 16.93 -17.16 10.98
CA ARG A 396 16.42 -17.93 12.12
C ARG A 396 15.04 -18.56 11.88
N TYR A 397 14.12 -17.81 11.28
CA TYR A 397 12.69 -18.16 11.31
C TYR A 397 12.09 -18.56 9.94
N HIS A 398 12.75 -18.27 8.82
CA HIS A 398 12.13 -18.49 7.50
C HIS A 398 11.93 -19.98 7.17
N ASP A 399 12.93 -20.79 7.47
CA ASP A 399 12.99 -22.23 7.15
C ASP A 399 12.60 -23.13 8.33
N THR A 400 12.31 -22.58 9.51
CA THR A 400 11.88 -23.40 10.63
C THR A 400 10.61 -24.15 10.28
N ASP A 401 10.71 -25.48 10.23
CA ASP A 401 9.58 -26.38 10.05
C ASP A 401 8.48 -26.07 11.06
N ASP A 402 7.22 -26.19 10.61
CA ASP A 402 6.03 -25.92 11.43
C ASP A 402 6.02 -26.76 12.73
N HIS A 403 6.75 -27.89 12.77
CA HIS A 403 6.90 -28.76 13.94
C HIS A 403 7.86 -28.23 15.03
N ARG A 404 8.84 -27.37 14.69
CA ARG A 404 9.82 -26.83 15.66
C ARG A 404 9.27 -25.68 16.49
N VAL A 405 8.27 -24.97 15.98
CA VAL A 405 7.64 -23.83 16.66
C VAL A 405 6.93 -24.28 17.94
N HIS A 406 6.34 -25.48 17.96
CA HIS A 406 5.73 -26.03 19.18
C HIS A 406 6.77 -26.50 20.21
N ALA A 407 7.88 -27.09 19.77
CA ALA A 407 8.91 -27.60 20.68
C ALA A 407 9.67 -26.50 21.45
N LEU A 408 9.90 -25.33 20.83
CA LEU A 408 10.58 -24.19 21.47
C LEU A 408 9.69 -23.44 22.49
N VAL A 409 8.37 -23.46 22.29
CA VAL A 409 7.38 -22.90 23.24
C VAL A 409 7.27 -23.78 24.48
N ASP A 410 7.38 -25.10 24.33
CA ASP A 410 7.38 -26.03 25.47
C ASP A 410 8.68 -25.94 26.30
N GLU A 411 9.84 -25.73 25.67
CA GLU A 411 11.12 -25.55 26.40
C GLU A 411 11.22 -24.23 27.17
N THR A 412 10.53 -23.18 26.73
CA THR A 412 10.51 -21.88 27.45
C THR A 412 9.54 -21.89 28.65
N ASN A 413 8.48 -22.70 28.61
CA ASN A 413 7.61 -22.93 29.77
C ASN A 413 8.18 -23.96 30.77
N ALA A 414 9.14 -24.78 30.35
CA ALA A 414 9.77 -25.79 31.21
C ALA A 414 10.94 -25.25 32.07
N LYS A 415 11.29 -23.96 31.96
CA LYS A 415 12.40 -23.33 32.69
C LYS A 415 11.96 -22.12 33.53
N GLU A 416 10.97 -22.31 34.40
CA GLU A 416 10.93 -21.59 35.68
C GLU A 416 11.17 -22.60 36.81
N PRO A 417 12.41 -22.71 37.33
CA PRO A 417 12.62 -23.34 38.63
C PRO A 417 12.28 -22.34 39.74
N SER A 418 11.45 -22.82 40.68
CA SER A 418 11.11 -22.23 41.97
C SER A 418 12.29 -21.75 42.79
#